data_AF-A0A9D1QD14-F1
#
_entry.id   AF-A0A9D1QD14-F1
#
_cell.length_a   1.000
_cell.length_b   1.000
_cell.length_c   1.000
_cell.angle_alpha   90.00
_cell.angle_beta   90.00
_cell.angle_gamma   90.00
#
_symmetry.space_group_name_H-M   'P 1'
#
loop_
_entity.id
_entity.type
_entity.pdbx_description
1 polymer ?
#
loop_
_entity_poly.entity_id
_entity_poly.type
_entity_poly.pdbx_seq_one_letter_code
_entity_poly.pdbx_strand_id
1 'polypeptide(L)'
;MLRVKQDNHTGTRPVARWFRNLAVLISVALGWSCIKEDISRCPVPHYFDYDWVNQVESDACRGQVHLRLYHESGNCYPYDTPREGTALMLAQGRYEVLTFNDRMQGLTYSGLESSRTATATVQDVATPELVTRIEALRQQQAQAARVWTKADNPLIGQAKGFLYWDSIPQTTVEFAYEKHDTLIPETIGYVLNFHCRFTNLSMEDADSMEVTLSGIVPEVYMLEGQSTGQASRTALCETTRESDGFLATLYVFGFNPDDEYVFEGYIEQTNPDQPPIYVDRDITTIIKDAVEKAEAEGNPVIDFELELEIKDDGHEPVEGELMTGMVTVVGWDEVDGGEM
;
A
#
# COMPACT_ATOMS: atom_id res chain seq x y z
N MET A 1 83.98 -77.60 -15.09
CA MET A 1 84.67 -76.67 -14.17
C MET A 1 83.77 -76.45 -12.97
N LEU A 2 83.82 -77.30 -11.92
CA LEU A 2 84.69 -77.15 -10.73
C LEU A 2 84.67 -75.71 -10.20
N ARG A 3 83.74 -75.43 -9.27
CA ARG A 3 83.93 -75.24 -7.81
C ARG A 3 84.73 -73.98 -7.49
N VAL A 4 84.18 -73.13 -6.60
CA VAL A 4 84.65 -72.84 -5.22
C VAL A 4 83.81 -71.61 -4.82
N LYS A 5 83.28 -71.39 -3.62
CA LYS A 5 83.15 -72.08 -2.31
C LYS A 5 82.43 -71.02 -1.42
N GLN A 6 81.51 -71.43 -0.53
CA GLN A 6 81.67 -71.39 0.96
C GLN A 6 81.78 -69.97 1.57
N ASP A 7 81.14 -69.61 2.68
CA ASP A 7 80.81 -70.34 3.93
C ASP A 7 79.66 -69.59 4.66
N ASN A 8 78.64 -70.28 5.19
CA ASN A 8 78.50 -70.78 6.58
C ASN A 8 78.54 -69.69 7.67
N HIS A 9 77.47 -69.59 8.47
CA HIS A 9 77.46 -70.15 9.83
C HIS A 9 76.12 -69.94 10.58
N THR A 10 75.60 -71.06 11.12
CA THR A 10 74.98 -71.26 12.46
C THR A 10 73.91 -70.27 12.97
N GLY A 11 72.75 -70.66 13.49
CA GLY A 11 72.32 -71.90 14.12
C GLY A 11 71.27 -71.57 15.20
N THR A 12 70.49 -72.57 15.58
CA THR A 12 69.56 -72.68 16.74
C THR A 12 68.12 -72.15 16.61
N ARG A 13 67.19 -73.10 16.83
CA ARG A 13 65.72 -73.01 16.92
C ARG A 13 65.30 -72.61 18.37
N PRO A 14 64.02 -72.78 18.79
CA PRO A 14 62.80 -72.04 18.43
C PRO A 14 62.07 -71.57 19.71
N VAL A 15 61.46 -70.38 19.78
CA VAL A 15 60.45 -70.13 20.84
C VAL A 15 59.30 -69.28 20.33
N ALA A 16 58.13 -69.83 20.61
CA ALA A 16 56.80 -69.39 20.32
C ALA A 16 56.44 -67.95 20.72
N ARG A 17 55.30 -67.53 20.14
CA ARG A 17 54.39 -66.43 20.51
C ARG A 17 54.77 -65.06 19.98
N TRP A 18 53.73 -64.30 19.63
CA TRP A 18 53.71 -62.88 19.21
C TRP A 18 53.64 -62.56 17.71
N PHE A 19 52.78 -63.24 16.93
CA PHE A 19 52.25 -62.65 15.68
C PHE A 19 50.78 -62.99 15.46
N ARG A 20 49.92 -62.52 16.37
CA ARG A 20 48.46 -62.58 16.19
C ARG A 20 47.76 -61.31 16.70
N ASN A 21 48.40 -60.14 16.53
CA ASN A 21 47.84 -58.82 16.85
C ASN A 21 48.33 -57.70 15.89
N LEU A 22 48.67 -58.04 14.64
CA LEU A 22 49.07 -57.05 13.62
C LEU A 22 48.21 -57.15 12.34
N ALA A 23 46.98 -57.65 12.45
CA ALA A 23 46.00 -57.68 11.37
C ALA A 23 44.58 -57.24 11.82
N VAL A 24 44.47 -56.60 12.99
CA VAL A 24 43.21 -56.03 13.51
C VAL A 24 43.32 -54.51 13.75
N LEU A 25 44.48 -53.90 13.50
CA LEU A 25 44.69 -52.44 13.56
C LEU A 25 44.80 -51.79 12.16
N ILE A 26 44.24 -52.44 11.13
CA ILE A 26 44.08 -51.87 9.77
C ILE A 26 42.62 -52.08 9.31
N SER A 27 41.66 -51.93 10.23
CA SER A 27 40.21 -52.02 9.91
C SER A 27 39.34 -51.06 10.72
N VAL A 28 39.94 -50.20 11.55
CA VAL A 28 39.27 -49.05 12.19
C VAL A 28 40.03 -47.78 11.83
N ALA A 29 40.25 -47.63 10.52
CA ALA A 29 40.42 -46.35 9.88
C ALA A 29 39.47 -46.32 8.68
N LEU A 30 38.21 -46.74 8.92
CA LEU A 30 37.12 -46.00 8.31
C LEU A 30 37.30 -44.60 8.86
N GLY A 31 38.02 -43.76 8.12
CA GLY A 31 37.77 -42.35 8.16
C GLY A 31 36.28 -42.22 7.90
N TRP A 32 35.51 -42.14 8.98
CA TRP A 32 34.55 -41.05 9.06
C TRP A 32 35.39 -39.83 8.75
N SER A 33 35.44 -39.50 7.46
CA SER A 33 35.31 -38.13 7.07
C SER A 33 34.11 -37.65 7.87
N CYS A 34 34.37 -37.10 9.05
CA CYS A 34 33.60 -35.98 9.50
C CYS A 34 33.79 -34.97 8.37
N ILE A 35 32.98 -35.12 7.33
CA ILE A 35 32.48 -33.95 6.64
C ILE A 35 31.87 -33.21 7.82
N LYS A 36 32.58 -32.20 8.32
CA LYS A 36 31.90 -31.06 8.88
C LYS A 36 31.00 -30.69 7.72
N GLU A 37 29.75 -31.18 7.74
CA GLU A 37 28.73 -30.62 6.86
C GLU A 37 28.94 -29.13 7.04
N ASP A 38 29.12 -28.44 5.93
CA ASP A 38 29.35 -27.02 5.94
C ASP A 38 28.04 -26.42 6.44
N ILE A 39 27.86 -26.49 7.77
CA ILE A 39 26.64 -26.14 8.48
C ILE A 39 26.37 -24.68 8.20
N SER A 40 27.39 -23.91 7.75
CA SER A 40 27.35 -22.58 7.14
C SER A 40 26.30 -22.36 6.03
N ARG A 41 25.54 -23.38 5.64
CA ARG A 41 24.45 -23.29 4.65
C ARG A 41 23.10 -23.84 5.10
N CYS A 42 22.98 -24.38 6.31
CA CYS A 42 21.71 -24.88 6.82
C CYS A 42 20.76 -23.73 7.17
N PRO A 43 19.57 -23.63 6.55
CA PRO A 43 18.61 -22.60 6.94
C PRO A 43 18.31 -22.64 8.44
N VAL A 44 18.16 -21.48 9.07
CA VAL A 44 17.81 -21.33 10.49
C VAL A 44 16.41 -20.71 10.62
N PRO A 45 15.65 -21.04 11.68
CA PRO A 45 14.34 -20.46 11.90
C PRO A 45 14.47 -18.97 12.25
N HIS A 46 13.68 -18.15 11.56
CA HIS A 46 13.57 -16.73 11.77
C HIS A 46 12.10 -16.34 11.80
N TYR A 47 11.72 -15.54 12.79
CA TYR A 47 10.33 -15.17 13.06
C TYR A 47 10.12 -13.71 12.71
N PHE A 48 9.05 -13.45 11.99
CA PHE A 48 8.54 -12.12 11.70
C PHE A 48 7.18 -12.01 12.38
N ASP A 49 7.12 -11.26 13.48
CA ASP A 49 5.92 -11.11 14.31
C ASP A 49 5.30 -9.74 14.03
N TYR A 50 4.01 -9.68 13.69
CA TYR A 50 3.34 -8.40 13.40
C TYR A 50 2.72 -7.78 14.66
N ASP A 51 3.05 -6.52 14.92
CA ASP A 51 2.41 -5.68 15.92
C ASP A 51 1.54 -4.61 15.22
N TRP A 52 0.22 -4.81 15.27
CA TRP A 52 -0.77 -3.96 14.62
C TRP A 52 -1.19 -2.75 15.49
N VAL A 53 -0.29 -2.22 16.33
CA VAL A 53 -0.59 -1.10 17.22
C VAL A 53 -1.05 0.16 16.47
N ASN A 54 -0.57 0.39 15.24
CA ASN A 54 -0.94 1.53 14.39
C ASN A 54 -2.15 1.26 13.48
N GLN A 55 -2.90 0.20 13.77
CA GLN A 55 -4.10 -0.14 13.03
C GLN A 55 -5.20 0.92 13.24
N VAL A 56 -5.82 1.30 12.14
CA VAL A 56 -6.94 2.25 12.11
C VAL A 56 -8.26 1.55 11.79
N GLU A 57 -8.24 0.58 10.87
CA GLU A 57 -9.46 -0.09 10.39
C GLU A 57 -9.74 -1.41 11.09
N SER A 58 -10.99 -1.86 10.99
CA SER A 58 -11.38 -3.21 11.40
C SER A 58 -10.66 -4.30 10.59
N ASP A 59 -10.61 -5.51 11.14
CA ASP A 59 -9.85 -6.64 10.63
C ASP A 59 -10.25 -7.09 9.21
N ALA A 60 -11.47 -6.76 8.77
CA ALA A 60 -12.01 -7.19 7.49
C ALA A 60 -11.46 -6.43 6.27
N CYS A 61 -10.84 -5.25 6.48
CA CYS A 61 -10.46 -4.34 5.38
C CYS A 61 -9.01 -4.53 4.88
N ARG A 62 -8.27 -5.50 5.43
CA ARG A 62 -6.79 -5.53 5.33
C ARG A 62 -6.18 -6.33 4.21
N GLY A 63 -6.95 -6.87 3.28
CA GLY A 63 -6.40 -7.75 2.24
C GLY A 63 -5.60 -8.93 2.83
N GLN A 64 -4.63 -9.45 2.08
CA GLN A 64 -3.72 -10.50 2.54
C GLN A 64 -2.34 -9.90 2.84
N VAL A 65 -1.72 -10.26 3.96
CA VAL A 65 -0.40 -9.74 4.32
C VAL A 65 0.67 -10.47 3.50
N HIS A 66 1.57 -9.70 2.91
CA HIS A 66 2.68 -10.17 2.09
C HIS A 66 4.01 -9.71 2.68
N LEU A 67 4.96 -10.64 2.71
CA LEU A 67 6.33 -10.41 3.13
C LEU A 67 7.27 -10.64 1.94
N ARG A 68 8.13 -9.66 1.66
CA ARG A 68 9.20 -9.75 0.67
C ARG A 68 10.54 -9.66 1.38
N LEU A 69 11.38 -10.67 1.14
CA LEU A 69 12.75 -10.72 1.67
C LEU A 69 13.75 -10.55 0.54
N TYR A 70 14.52 -9.48 0.57
CA TYR A 70 15.54 -9.15 -0.42
C TYR A 70 16.91 -9.52 0.13
N HIS A 71 17.48 -10.63 -0.33
CA HIS A 71 18.78 -11.10 0.14
C HIS A 71 19.93 -10.34 -0.54
N GLU A 72 21.05 -10.15 0.17
CA GLU A 72 22.26 -9.48 -0.36
C GLU A 72 22.85 -10.12 -1.64
N SER A 73 22.47 -11.37 -1.94
CA SER A 73 22.83 -12.02 -3.21
C SER A 73 22.01 -11.52 -4.41
N GLY A 74 21.05 -10.63 -4.21
CA GLY A 74 20.14 -10.12 -5.24
C GLY A 74 18.87 -10.94 -5.46
N ASN A 75 18.58 -11.94 -4.62
CA ASN A 75 17.36 -12.75 -4.72
C ASN A 75 16.23 -12.11 -3.90
N CYS A 76 15.02 -12.05 -4.47
CA CYS A 76 13.79 -11.68 -3.77
C CYS A 76 12.94 -12.93 -3.50
N TYR A 77 12.53 -13.13 -2.25
CA TYR A 77 11.69 -14.26 -1.83
C TYR A 77 10.33 -13.76 -1.34
N PRO A 78 9.23 -14.11 -2.02
CA PRO A 78 7.88 -13.73 -1.61
C PRO A 78 7.22 -14.76 -0.70
N TYR A 79 6.48 -14.26 0.30
CA TYR A 79 5.69 -15.08 1.20
C TYR A 79 4.33 -14.44 1.46
N ASP A 80 3.32 -15.30 1.49
CA ASP A 80 1.99 -14.99 2.00
C ASP A 80 2.02 -15.26 3.51
N THR A 81 1.69 -14.27 4.34
CA THR A 81 1.85 -14.39 5.79
C THR A 81 0.51 -14.36 6.53
N PRO A 82 0.36 -15.19 7.59
CA PRO A 82 -0.69 -14.99 8.58
C PRO A 82 -0.55 -13.63 9.27
N ARG A 83 -1.63 -13.22 9.91
CA ARG A 83 -1.75 -11.88 10.47
C ARG A 83 -0.91 -11.67 11.73
N GLU A 84 -0.68 -12.75 12.47
CA GLU A 84 0.14 -12.77 13.68
C GLU A 84 1.63 -12.76 13.36
N GLY A 85 2.01 -13.15 12.13
CA GLY A 85 3.38 -13.31 11.73
C GLY A 85 3.66 -14.64 11.02
N THR A 86 4.92 -14.88 10.72
CA THR A 86 5.37 -16.14 10.10
C THR A 86 6.74 -16.56 10.62
N ALA A 87 6.98 -17.87 10.62
CA ALA A 87 8.28 -18.46 10.90
C ALA A 87 8.86 -19.05 9.61
N LEU A 88 10.03 -18.57 9.19
CA LEU A 88 10.68 -18.96 7.95
C LEU A 88 12.04 -19.60 8.21
N MET A 89 12.39 -20.60 7.41
CA MET A 89 13.73 -21.19 7.41
C MET A 89 14.60 -20.42 6.42
N LEU A 90 15.46 -19.53 6.92
CA LEU A 90 16.26 -18.62 6.09
C LEU A 90 17.73 -19.05 6.03
N ALA A 91 18.32 -18.89 4.84
CA ALA A 91 19.76 -19.00 4.70
C ALA A 91 20.46 -17.85 5.45
N GLN A 92 21.73 -18.03 5.75
CA GLN A 92 22.51 -16.95 6.31
C GLN A 92 22.72 -15.82 5.32
N GLY A 93 22.70 -14.61 5.86
CA GLY A 93 23.02 -13.41 5.13
C GLY A 93 22.23 -12.23 5.62
N ARG A 94 22.28 -11.15 4.84
CA ARG A 94 21.55 -9.92 5.09
C ARG A 94 20.32 -9.88 4.21
N TYR A 95 19.22 -9.45 4.79
CA TYR A 95 17.94 -9.29 4.12
C TYR A 95 17.41 -7.88 4.36
N GLU A 96 16.96 -7.21 3.32
CA GLU A 96 16.00 -6.11 3.48
C GLU A 96 14.59 -6.71 3.51
N VAL A 97 13.73 -6.16 4.35
CA VAL A 97 12.39 -6.69 4.59
C VAL A 97 11.38 -5.65 4.17
N LEU A 98 10.42 -6.02 3.32
CA LEU A 98 9.25 -5.21 3.01
C LEU A 98 8.01 -6.04 3.31
N THR A 99 7.13 -5.51 4.15
CA THR A 99 5.81 -6.08 4.40
C THR A 99 4.73 -5.11 3.98
N PHE A 100 3.64 -5.63 3.42
CA PHE A 100 2.48 -4.84 3.03
C PHE A 100 1.24 -5.72 2.92
N ASN A 101 0.04 -5.13 2.97
CA ASN A 101 -1.16 -5.83 2.54
C ASN A 101 -1.35 -5.76 1.02
N ASP A 102 -1.46 -6.92 0.38
CA ASP A 102 -1.70 -7.05 -1.05
C ASP A 102 -3.19 -7.25 -1.37
N ARG A 103 -3.50 -7.37 -2.67
CA ARG A 103 -4.85 -7.67 -3.20
C ARG A 103 -5.94 -6.70 -2.75
N MET A 104 -5.56 -5.51 -2.33
CA MET A 104 -6.50 -4.42 -2.13
C MET A 104 -7.17 -4.06 -3.46
N GLN A 105 -8.50 -4.02 -3.45
CA GLN A 105 -9.25 -3.58 -4.61
C GLN A 105 -8.89 -2.12 -4.91
N GLY A 106 -8.68 -1.82 -6.19
CA GLY A 106 -8.34 -0.46 -6.66
C GLY A 106 -6.84 -0.17 -6.74
N LEU A 107 -5.96 -1.07 -6.28
CA LEU A 107 -4.51 -0.91 -6.38
C LEU A 107 -3.85 -1.92 -7.33
N THR A 108 -2.75 -1.50 -7.95
CA THR A 108 -1.77 -2.38 -8.61
C THR A 108 -0.41 -2.22 -7.96
N TYR A 109 0.34 -3.31 -7.88
CA TYR A 109 1.70 -3.33 -7.34
C TYR A 109 2.71 -3.61 -8.45
N SER A 110 3.82 -2.87 -8.46
CA SER A 110 4.88 -3.01 -9.47
C SER A 110 6.27 -2.87 -8.86
N GLY A 111 7.33 -3.22 -9.60
CA GLY A 111 8.72 -3.05 -9.14
C GLY A 111 9.13 -3.86 -7.90
N LEU A 112 8.37 -4.93 -7.57
CA LEU A 112 8.53 -5.74 -6.36
C LEU A 112 9.83 -6.57 -6.30
N GLU A 113 10.61 -6.60 -7.37
CA GLU A 113 11.93 -7.22 -7.43
C GLU A 113 12.97 -6.53 -6.53
N SER A 114 12.73 -5.28 -6.14
CA SER A 114 13.56 -4.53 -5.20
C SER A 114 12.70 -3.67 -4.27
N SER A 115 13.05 -3.66 -2.99
CA SER A 115 12.42 -2.81 -1.96
C SER A 115 12.34 -1.34 -2.39
N ARG A 116 13.39 -0.83 -3.03
CA ARG A 116 13.54 0.58 -3.45
C ARG A 116 12.71 0.97 -4.67
N THR A 117 12.23 0.00 -5.43
CA THR A 117 11.46 0.23 -6.67
C THR A 117 10.03 -0.26 -6.53
N ALA A 118 9.68 -0.90 -5.42
CA ALA A 118 8.34 -1.38 -5.15
C ALA A 118 7.37 -0.19 -5.08
N THR A 119 6.36 -0.19 -5.94
CA THR A 119 5.32 0.85 -5.97
C THR A 119 3.93 0.26 -5.80
N ALA A 120 3.05 1.07 -5.23
CA ALA A 120 1.61 0.88 -5.26
C ALA A 120 0.97 2.02 -6.06
N THR A 121 0.12 1.69 -7.01
CA THR A 121 -0.50 2.63 -7.95
C THR A 121 -2.02 2.46 -7.89
N VAL A 122 -2.76 3.57 -7.81
CA VAL A 122 -4.21 3.57 -7.90
C VAL A 122 -4.64 3.32 -9.35
N GLN A 123 -5.62 2.45 -9.54
CA GLN A 123 -6.12 2.08 -10.87
C GLN A 123 -6.99 3.19 -11.48
N ASP A 124 -6.95 3.28 -12.81
CA ASP A 124 -7.93 4.03 -13.58
C ASP A 124 -9.33 3.44 -13.42
N VAL A 125 -10.33 4.30 -13.39
CA VAL A 125 -11.74 3.91 -13.37
C VAL A 125 -12.50 4.52 -14.56
N ALA A 126 -13.61 3.88 -14.93
CA ALA A 126 -14.52 4.47 -15.88
C ALA A 126 -15.19 5.69 -15.24
N THR A 127 -15.16 6.83 -15.94
CA THR A 127 -15.88 8.03 -15.52
C THR A 127 -17.39 7.73 -15.48
N PRO A 128 -18.09 8.03 -14.37
CA PRO A 128 -19.53 7.86 -14.29
C PRO A 128 -20.29 8.64 -15.38
N GLU A 129 -21.44 8.12 -15.81
CA GLU A 129 -22.28 8.77 -16.83
C GLU A 129 -22.74 10.16 -16.37
N LEU A 130 -23.08 10.31 -15.08
CA LEU A 130 -23.48 11.58 -14.49
C LEU A 130 -22.38 12.64 -14.62
N VAL A 131 -21.15 12.30 -14.21
CA VAL A 131 -19.97 13.17 -14.34
C VAL A 131 -19.75 13.55 -15.81
N THR A 132 -19.77 12.56 -16.70
CA THR A 132 -19.59 12.78 -18.15
C THR A 132 -20.63 13.75 -18.71
N ARG A 133 -21.89 13.58 -18.33
CA ARG A 133 -23.01 14.41 -18.80
C ARG A 133 -22.90 15.84 -18.27
N ILE A 134 -22.65 16.01 -16.98
CA ILE A 134 -22.54 17.33 -16.36
C ILE A 134 -21.33 18.09 -16.89
N GLU A 135 -20.17 17.44 -17.05
CA GLU A 135 -18.99 18.09 -17.65
C GLU A 135 -19.25 18.52 -19.10
N ALA A 136 -19.99 17.72 -19.88
CA ALA A 136 -20.40 18.13 -21.23
C ALA A 136 -21.29 19.38 -21.20
N LEU A 137 -22.23 19.48 -20.26
CA LEU A 137 -23.08 20.67 -20.08
C LEU A 137 -22.25 21.89 -19.62
N ARG A 138 -21.32 21.70 -18.69
CA ARG A 138 -20.38 22.75 -18.24
C ARG A 138 -19.56 23.28 -19.40
N GLN A 139 -19.00 22.40 -20.23
CA GLN A 139 -18.21 22.80 -21.39
C GLN A 139 -19.07 23.57 -22.41
N GLN A 140 -20.32 23.18 -22.64
CA GLN A 140 -21.24 23.92 -23.52
C GLN A 140 -21.52 25.33 -22.98
N GLN A 141 -21.82 25.46 -21.69
CA GLN A 141 -22.04 26.76 -21.05
C GLN A 141 -20.77 27.62 -21.04
N ALA A 142 -19.61 27.03 -20.75
CA ALA A 142 -18.31 27.72 -20.77
C ALA A 142 -17.93 28.18 -22.18
N GLN A 143 -18.17 27.37 -23.22
CA GLN A 143 -17.98 27.77 -24.61
C GLN A 143 -18.88 28.94 -25.00
N ALA A 144 -20.15 28.93 -24.57
CA ALA A 144 -21.06 30.06 -24.76
C ALA A 144 -20.55 31.33 -24.04
N ALA A 145 -19.97 31.16 -22.85
CA ALA A 145 -19.34 32.23 -22.07
C ALA A 145 -17.91 32.60 -22.52
N ARG A 146 -17.33 31.88 -23.49
CA ARG A 146 -15.94 32.01 -23.97
C ARG A 146 -14.87 31.83 -22.88
N VAL A 147 -15.12 30.94 -21.95
CA VAL A 147 -14.20 30.56 -20.88
C VAL A 147 -13.38 29.33 -21.31
N TRP A 148 -12.10 29.30 -20.97
CA TRP A 148 -11.22 28.15 -21.22
C TRP A 148 -11.51 27.04 -20.21
N THR A 149 -11.66 25.80 -20.68
CA THR A 149 -11.91 24.62 -19.82
C THR A 149 -10.69 23.69 -19.77
N LYS A 150 -10.58 22.91 -18.69
CA LYS A 150 -9.53 21.92 -18.48
C LYS A 150 -9.71 20.74 -19.45
N ALA A 151 -8.60 20.07 -19.79
CA ALA A 151 -8.63 18.87 -20.62
C ALA A 151 -9.10 17.65 -19.81
N ASP A 152 -9.90 16.78 -20.44
CA ASP A 152 -10.33 15.51 -19.85
C ASP A 152 -9.12 14.63 -19.54
N ASN A 153 -8.91 14.38 -18.25
CA ASN A 153 -8.02 13.33 -17.78
C ASN A 153 -8.88 12.20 -17.23
N PRO A 154 -8.55 10.92 -17.54
CA PRO A 154 -9.24 9.80 -16.94
C PRO A 154 -9.17 9.88 -15.41
N LEU A 155 -10.29 9.57 -14.75
CA LEU A 155 -10.35 9.53 -13.30
C LEU A 155 -9.56 8.32 -12.77
N ILE A 156 -8.93 8.49 -11.62
CA ILE A 156 -8.46 7.36 -10.81
C ILE A 156 -9.55 6.97 -9.82
N GLY A 157 -9.57 5.69 -9.47
CA GLY A 157 -10.40 5.20 -8.37
C GLY A 157 -9.77 5.53 -7.02
N GLN A 158 -9.92 4.59 -6.10
CA GLN A 158 -9.29 4.61 -4.78
C GLN A 158 -9.06 3.19 -4.28
N ALA A 159 -8.23 3.06 -3.24
CA ALA A 159 -8.13 1.81 -2.51
C ALA A 159 -9.40 1.59 -1.66
N LYS A 160 -9.79 0.32 -1.43
CA LYS A 160 -10.89 -0.02 -0.51
C LYS A 160 -10.44 -0.20 0.95
N GLY A 161 -9.45 0.58 1.38
CA GLY A 161 -8.85 0.53 2.70
C GLY A 161 -7.41 1.03 2.70
N PHE A 162 -6.82 1.18 3.88
CA PHE A 162 -5.44 1.62 4.03
C PHE A 162 -4.43 0.59 3.50
N LEU A 163 -3.46 1.11 2.75
CA LEU A 163 -2.22 0.38 2.47
C LEU A 163 -1.38 0.44 3.74
N TYR A 164 -1.21 -0.70 4.39
CA TYR A 164 -0.29 -0.89 5.49
C TYR A 164 1.06 -1.31 4.95
N TRP A 165 2.12 -0.75 5.49
CA TRP A 165 3.48 -1.10 5.12
C TRP A 165 4.39 -1.10 6.34
N ASP A 166 5.46 -1.88 6.28
CA ASP A 166 6.60 -1.71 7.18
C ASP A 166 7.85 -2.25 6.50
N SER A 167 9.00 -1.71 6.89
CA SER A 167 10.28 -2.23 6.46
C SER A 167 11.29 -2.18 7.58
N ILE A 168 12.08 -3.25 7.65
CA ILE A 168 13.31 -3.21 8.42
C ILE A 168 14.42 -2.94 7.40
N PRO A 169 15.17 -1.83 7.55
CA PRO A 169 16.23 -1.47 6.61
C PRO A 169 17.21 -2.62 6.37
N GLN A 170 17.48 -3.43 7.41
CA GLN A 170 18.25 -4.65 7.28
C GLN A 170 18.02 -5.59 8.47
N THR A 171 17.78 -6.86 8.20
CA THR A 171 17.91 -7.95 9.18
C THR A 171 19.07 -8.88 8.78
N THR A 172 19.75 -9.47 9.76
CA THR A 172 20.88 -10.39 9.53
C THR A 172 20.59 -11.72 10.19
N VAL A 173 20.76 -12.80 9.43
CA VAL A 173 20.49 -14.18 9.85
C VAL A 173 21.83 -14.88 10.11
N GLU A 174 22.06 -15.35 11.34
CA GLU A 174 23.33 -15.95 11.81
C GLU A 174 23.16 -17.38 12.39
N PHE A 175 24.24 -18.19 12.46
CA PHE A 175 24.18 -19.67 12.59
C PHE A 175 23.82 -20.21 13.97
N ALA A 176 23.51 -19.36 14.93
CA ALA A 176 23.51 -19.77 16.34
C ALA A 176 22.26 -19.33 17.10
N TYR A 177 21.39 -18.52 16.50
CA TYR A 177 20.30 -17.90 17.22
C TYR A 177 19.04 -17.88 16.38
N GLU A 178 17.98 -18.46 16.95
CA GLU A 178 16.62 -18.07 16.63
C GLU A 178 16.49 -16.56 16.84
N LYS A 179 15.93 -15.87 15.85
CA LYS A 179 15.74 -14.44 15.87
C LYS A 179 14.27 -14.11 15.61
N HIS A 180 13.76 -13.16 16.40
CA HIS A 180 12.46 -12.55 16.22
C HIS A 180 12.66 -11.11 15.79
N ASP A 181 12.08 -10.74 14.67
CA ASP A 181 11.93 -9.36 14.24
C ASP A 181 10.45 -8.99 14.34
N THR A 182 10.16 -7.95 15.12
CA THR A 182 8.81 -7.37 15.19
C THR A 182 8.65 -6.37 14.06
N LEU A 183 7.60 -6.55 13.27
CA LEU A 183 7.17 -5.63 12.22
C LEU A 183 5.99 -4.82 12.75
N ILE A 184 6.02 -3.50 12.58
CA ILE A 184 4.98 -2.56 13.03
C ILE A 184 4.39 -1.87 11.80
N PRO A 185 3.35 -2.44 11.15
CA PRO A 185 2.75 -1.85 9.97
C PRO A 185 2.16 -0.47 10.22
N GLU A 186 2.57 0.52 9.41
CA GLU A 186 2.05 1.88 9.38
C GLU A 186 1.12 2.09 8.18
N THR A 187 0.15 2.99 8.31
CA THR A 187 -0.73 3.37 7.19
C THR A 187 0.00 4.30 6.22
N ILE A 188 -0.19 4.08 4.92
CA ILE A 188 0.16 5.04 3.88
C ILE A 188 -1.07 5.88 3.54
N GLY A 189 -0.93 7.20 3.68
CA GLY A 189 -1.91 8.17 3.25
C GLY A 189 -3.06 8.39 4.23
N TYR A 190 -4.19 8.83 3.71
CA TYR A 190 -5.32 9.36 4.46
C TYR A 190 -6.64 8.79 3.96
N VAL A 191 -7.64 8.76 4.84
CA VAL A 191 -9.04 8.65 4.44
C VAL A 191 -9.74 9.98 4.70
N LEU A 192 -10.41 10.49 3.68
CA LEU A 192 -11.19 11.71 3.75
C LEU A 192 -12.66 11.34 3.70
N ASN A 193 -13.43 11.79 4.67
CA ASN A 193 -14.89 11.65 4.68
C ASN A 193 -15.51 13.03 4.51
N PHE A 194 -16.29 13.20 3.45
CA PHE A 194 -17.03 14.44 3.20
C PHE A 194 -18.51 14.20 3.51
N HIS A 195 -18.97 14.76 4.63
CA HIS A 195 -20.38 14.80 5.01
C HIS A 195 -21.07 15.97 4.32
N CYS A 196 -21.72 15.68 3.20
CA CYS A 196 -22.36 16.66 2.33
C CYS A 196 -23.83 16.84 2.68
N ARG A 197 -24.22 18.04 3.14
CA ARG A 197 -25.63 18.40 3.42
C ARG A 197 -26.08 19.56 2.55
N PHE A 198 -27.30 19.49 2.03
CA PHE A 198 -27.89 20.61 1.31
C PHE A 198 -28.54 21.61 2.27
N THR A 199 -28.33 22.90 2.04
CA THR A 199 -28.96 23.97 2.83
C THR A 199 -30.33 24.35 2.27
N ASN A 200 -30.53 24.19 0.96
CA ASN A 200 -31.71 24.66 0.24
C ASN A 200 -32.30 23.65 -0.76
N LEU A 201 -31.87 22.38 -0.71
CA LEU A 201 -32.46 21.27 -1.46
C LEU A 201 -32.89 20.16 -0.48
N SER A 202 -34.08 19.59 -0.69
CA SER A 202 -34.51 18.43 0.09
C SER A 202 -33.74 17.19 -0.34
N MET A 203 -33.39 16.32 0.61
CA MET A 203 -32.87 14.99 0.29
C MET A 203 -33.86 14.13 -0.48
N GLU A 204 -35.16 14.44 -0.51
CA GLU A 204 -36.13 13.75 -1.38
C GLU A 204 -35.95 14.13 -2.87
N ASP A 205 -35.41 15.32 -3.14
CA ASP A 205 -35.24 15.87 -4.48
C ASP A 205 -33.86 15.55 -5.08
N ALA A 206 -32.88 15.14 -4.28
CA ALA A 206 -31.57 14.66 -4.73
C ALA A 206 -31.57 13.13 -4.88
N ASP A 207 -31.35 12.60 -6.07
CA ASP A 207 -31.34 11.15 -6.33
C ASP A 207 -29.98 10.52 -6.02
N SER A 208 -28.92 11.06 -6.62
CA SER A 208 -27.56 10.54 -6.48
C SER A 208 -26.54 11.67 -6.55
N MET A 209 -25.35 11.41 -6.01
CA MET A 209 -24.23 12.34 -6.03
C MET A 209 -22.94 11.57 -6.35
N GLU A 210 -22.22 12.03 -7.35
CA GLU A 210 -20.84 11.61 -7.63
C GLU A 210 -19.91 12.73 -7.16
N VAL A 211 -18.78 12.38 -6.56
CA VAL A 211 -17.82 13.35 -6.02
C VAL A 211 -16.44 13.05 -6.55
N THR A 212 -15.73 14.10 -6.97
CA THR A 212 -14.32 14.00 -7.32
C THR A 212 -13.45 15.00 -6.56
N LEU A 213 -12.18 14.64 -6.37
CA LEU A 213 -11.17 15.49 -5.76
C LEU A 213 -9.91 15.53 -6.61
N SER A 214 -9.43 16.73 -6.95
CA SER A 214 -8.17 16.92 -7.69
C SER A 214 -6.93 16.98 -6.79
N GLY A 215 -5.75 16.81 -7.39
CA GLY A 215 -4.47 16.97 -6.70
C GLY A 215 -3.99 15.73 -5.95
N ILE A 216 -4.53 14.56 -6.30
CA ILE A 216 -4.24 13.29 -5.62
C ILE A 216 -2.99 12.64 -6.21
N VAL A 217 -2.10 12.16 -5.34
CA VAL A 217 -0.93 11.36 -5.71
C VAL A 217 -1.40 9.96 -6.15
N PRO A 218 -1.19 9.56 -7.42
CA PRO A 218 -1.69 8.28 -7.92
C PRO A 218 -0.77 7.09 -7.58
N GLU A 219 0.48 7.35 -7.19
CA GLU A 219 1.49 6.32 -7.01
C GLU A 219 2.51 6.68 -5.93
N VAL A 220 2.87 5.69 -5.12
CA VAL A 220 3.87 5.81 -4.06
C VAL A 220 4.90 4.70 -4.08
N TYR A 221 6.09 4.99 -3.58
CA TYR A 221 7.07 3.98 -3.18
C TYR A 221 6.63 3.32 -1.87
N MET A 222 6.53 2.00 -1.88
CA MET A 222 6.02 1.23 -0.74
C MET A 222 6.95 1.21 0.46
N LEU A 223 8.24 1.50 0.25
CA LEU A 223 9.26 1.51 1.30
C LEU A 223 9.22 2.76 2.18
N GLU A 224 8.56 3.84 1.77
CA GLU A 224 8.56 5.10 2.54
C GLU A 224 7.22 5.84 2.43
N GLY A 225 6.25 5.32 1.67
CA GLY A 225 4.98 5.99 1.38
C GLY A 225 5.10 7.27 0.55
N GLN A 226 6.29 7.58 0.04
CA GLN A 226 6.56 8.82 -0.70
C GLN A 226 6.05 8.76 -2.13
N SER A 227 5.57 9.90 -2.64
CA SER A 227 5.19 10.07 -4.04
C SER A 227 6.33 9.68 -4.98
N THR A 228 6.00 9.00 -6.08
CA THR A 228 6.98 8.70 -7.14
C THR A 228 7.30 9.90 -8.03
N GLY A 229 6.65 11.05 -7.80
CA GLY A 229 6.76 12.25 -8.62
C GLY A 229 5.89 12.22 -9.89
N GLN A 230 4.99 11.24 -10.01
CA GLN A 230 3.95 11.28 -11.04
C GLN A 230 3.05 12.51 -10.85
N ALA A 231 2.54 13.04 -11.97
CA ALA A 231 1.59 14.15 -11.94
C ALA A 231 0.34 13.75 -11.15
N SER A 232 -0.16 14.67 -10.35
CA SER A 232 -1.41 14.46 -9.61
C SER A 232 -2.60 14.26 -10.55
N ARG A 233 -3.62 13.59 -10.04
CA ARG A 233 -4.81 13.22 -10.79
C ARG A 233 -6.07 13.58 -10.02
N THR A 234 -7.20 13.49 -10.71
CA THR A 234 -8.52 13.61 -10.11
C THR A 234 -9.03 12.23 -9.74
N ALA A 235 -9.39 12.04 -8.46
CA ALA A 235 -9.89 10.79 -7.94
C ALA A 235 -11.42 10.82 -7.80
N LEU A 236 -12.05 9.66 -7.99
CA LEU A 236 -13.49 9.44 -7.76
C LEU A 236 -13.72 8.90 -6.35
N CYS A 237 -14.55 9.60 -5.58
CA CYS A 237 -14.96 9.18 -4.24
C CYS A 237 -16.01 8.05 -4.32
N GLU A 238 -16.15 7.30 -3.23
CA GLU A 238 -17.24 6.35 -3.04
C GLU A 238 -18.34 7.09 -2.28
N THR A 239 -19.45 7.33 -2.96
CA THR A 239 -20.57 8.09 -2.38
C THR A 239 -21.67 7.16 -1.89
N THR A 240 -22.10 7.37 -0.65
CA THR A 240 -23.24 6.70 -0.04
C THR A 240 -24.31 7.74 0.29
N ARG A 241 -25.56 7.45 -0.04
CA ARG A 241 -26.70 8.27 0.35
C ARG A 241 -27.10 7.98 1.79
N GLU A 242 -27.19 9.03 2.60
CA GLU A 242 -27.61 8.98 3.99
C GLU A 242 -28.98 9.64 4.18
N SER A 243 -29.51 9.66 5.41
CA SER A 243 -30.83 10.23 5.71
C SER A 243 -30.91 11.74 5.52
N ASP A 244 -29.81 12.44 5.79
CA ASP A 244 -29.71 13.90 5.89
C ASP A 244 -28.67 14.48 4.93
N GLY A 245 -28.09 13.66 4.05
CA GLY A 245 -27.03 14.07 3.15
C GLY A 245 -26.43 12.93 2.32
N PHE A 246 -25.23 13.17 1.81
CA PHE A 246 -24.37 12.17 1.20
C PHE A 246 -23.05 12.09 1.96
N LEU A 247 -22.55 10.88 2.16
CA LEU A 247 -21.19 10.65 2.62
C LEU A 247 -20.33 10.27 1.41
N ALA A 248 -19.32 11.08 1.09
CA ALA A 248 -18.31 10.73 0.09
C ALA A 248 -17.00 10.39 0.79
N THR A 249 -16.55 9.15 0.62
CA THR A 249 -15.30 8.65 1.21
C THR A 249 -14.22 8.50 0.14
N LEU A 250 -13.00 8.92 0.46
CA LEU A 250 -11.84 8.79 -0.42
C LEU A 250 -10.58 8.37 0.34
N TYR A 251 -10.03 7.22 -0.02
CA TYR A 251 -8.67 6.81 0.39
C TYR A 251 -7.63 7.37 -0.60
N VAL A 252 -6.69 8.14 -0.09
CA VAL A 252 -5.63 8.78 -0.88
C VAL A 252 -4.26 8.42 -0.32
N PHE A 253 -3.26 8.24 -1.19
CA PHE A 253 -1.88 8.08 -0.71
C PHE A 253 -1.29 9.38 -0.17
N GLY A 254 -1.81 10.52 -0.62
CA GLY A 254 -1.36 11.84 -0.21
C GLY A 254 -1.62 12.87 -1.30
N PHE A 255 -1.05 14.04 -1.10
CA PHE A 255 -1.25 15.22 -1.94
C PHE A 255 0.09 15.80 -2.37
N ASN A 256 0.11 16.46 -3.53
CA ASN A 256 1.27 17.20 -3.98
C ASN A 256 1.14 18.67 -3.53
N PRO A 257 2.08 19.21 -2.72
CA PRO A 257 1.93 20.53 -2.08
C PRO A 257 1.79 21.70 -3.07
N ASP A 258 2.25 21.53 -4.30
CA ASP A 258 2.20 22.57 -5.34
C ASP A 258 0.88 22.57 -6.15
N ASP A 259 0.02 21.57 -5.95
CA ASP A 259 -1.22 21.42 -6.71
C ASP A 259 -2.43 22.04 -6.00
N GLU A 260 -3.46 22.34 -6.79
CA GLU A 260 -4.78 22.77 -6.29
C GLU A 260 -5.66 21.54 -6.00
N TYR A 261 -6.35 21.60 -4.86
CA TYR A 261 -7.28 20.57 -4.42
C TYR A 261 -8.71 21.08 -4.56
N VAL A 262 -9.37 20.66 -5.62
CA VAL A 262 -10.73 21.09 -5.95
C VAL A 262 -11.68 19.92 -5.70
N PHE A 263 -12.62 20.15 -4.80
CA PHE A 263 -13.78 19.29 -4.60
C PHE A 263 -14.83 19.62 -5.66
N GLU A 264 -15.33 18.62 -6.35
CA GLU A 264 -16.38 18.75 -7.36
C GLU A 264 -17.50 17.75 -7.04
N GLY A 265 -18.73 18.25 -6.97
CA GLY A 265 -19.94 17.47 -6.70
C GLY A 265 -20.89 17.51 -7.90
N TYR A 266 -21.32 16.32 -8.32
CA TYR A 266 -22.17 16.08 -9.49
C TYR A 266 -23.46 15.42 -9.02
N ILE A 267 -24.57 16.15 -9.04
CA ILE A 267 -25.80 15.71 -8.38
C ILE A 267 -26.91 15.54 -9.41
N GLU A 268 -27.53 14.36 -9.36
CA GLU A 268 -28.75 14.08 -10.09
C GLU A 268 -29.97 14.35 -9.22
N GLN A 269 -30.99 14.97 -9.80
CA GLN A 269 -32.27 15.19 -9.12
C GLN A 269 -33.26 14.06 -9.39
N THR A 270 -34.13 13.80 -8.42
CA THR A 270 -35.16 12.75 -8.50
C THR A 270 -36.15 13.01 -9.63
N ASN A 271 -36.44 14.28 -9.94
CA ASN A 271 -37.25 14.65 -11.09
C ASN A 271 -36.37 14.77 -12.34
N PRO A 272 -36.50 13.86 -13.34
CA PRO A 272 -35.66 13.89 -14.54
C PRO A 272 -35.90 15.11 -15.44
N ASP A 273 -37.01 15.83 -15.25
CA ASP A 273 -37.29 17.08 -15.96
C ASP A 273 -36.52 18.27 -15.36
N GLN A 274 -35.92 18.10 -14.17
CA GLN A 274 -35.06 19.11 -13.57
C GLN A 274 -33.62 18.94 -14.03
N PRO A 275 -32.89 20.04 -14.25
CA PRO A 275 -31.50 20.00 -14.67
C PRO A 275 -30.62 19.38 -13.59
N PRO A 276 -29.52 18.69 -13.93
CA PRO A 276 -28.55 18.26 -12.94
C PRO A 276 -27.87 19.46 -12.27
N ILE A 277 -27.24 19.22 -11.12
CA ILE A 277 -26.56 20.24 -10.33
C ILE A 277 -25.07 19.95 -10.31
N TYR A 278 -24.28 21.00 -10.48
CA TYR A 278 -22.83 20.98 -10.31
C TYR A 278 -22.41 21.95 -9.21
N VAL A 279 -21.54 21.49 -8.30
CA VAL A 279 -20.93 22.32 -7.26
C VAL A 279 -19.43 22.12 -7.26
N ASP A 280 -18.67 23.18 -6.98
CA ASP A 280 -17.24 23.06 -6.75
C ASP A 280 -16.71 24.02 -5.69
N ARG A 281 -15.56 23.64 -5.15
CA ARG A 281 -14.80 24.45 -4.22
C ARG A 281 -13.33 24.06 -4.23
N ASP A 282 -12.48 25.06 -4.40
CA ASP A 282 -11.08 24.96 -4.01
C ASP A 282 -10.99 24.87 -2.48
N ILE A 283 -10.53 23.72 -2.00
CA ILE A 283 -10.32 23.38 -0.58
C ILE A 283 -8.83 23.18 -0.27
N THR A 284 -7.94 23.72 -1.10
CA THR A 284 -6.48 23.52 -0.99
C THR A 284 -5.93 23.84 0.39
N THR A 285 -6.27 25.01 0.94
CA THR A 285 -5.79 25.44 2.26
C THR A 285 -6.33 24.55 3.38
N ILE A 286 -7.59 24.14 3.28
CA ILE A 286 -8.29 23.35 4.29
C ILE A 286 -7.69 21.95 4.37
N ILE A 287 -7.47 21.29 3.23
CA ILE A 287 -6.83 19.98 3.20
C ILE A 287 -5.39 20.05 3.71
N LYS A 288 -4.62 21.11 3.38
CA LYS A 288 -3.24 21.25 3.89
C LYS A 288 -3.22 21.32 5.41
N ASP A 289 -4.07 22.16 6.00
CA ASP A 289 -4.18 22.31 7.45
C ASP A 289 -4.67 21.01 8.11
N ALA A 290 -5.63 20.32 7.46
CA ALA A 290 -6.16 19.07 7.97
C ALA A 290 -5.13 17.92 7.97
N VAL A 291 -4.35 17.80 6.89
CA VAL A 291 -3.26 16.84 6.79
C VAL A 291 -2.18 17.13 7.83
N GLU A 292 -1.79 18.39 8.03
CA GLU A 292 -0.80 18.76 9.05
C GLU A 292 -1.25 18.35 10.48
N LYS A 293 -2.54 18.54 10.79
CA LYS A 293 -3.10 18.09 12.09
C LYS A 293 -3.16 16.56 12.18
N ALA A 294 -3.63 15.88 11.13
CA ALA A 294 -3.68 14.42 11.06
C ALA A 294 -2.29 13.79 11.33
N GLU A 295 -1.24 14.35 10.73
CA GLU A 295 0.15 13.94 10.96
C GLU A 295 0.59 14.22 12.41
N ALA A 296 0.24 15.38 12.97
CA ALA A 296 0.59 15.73 14.34
C ALA A 296 -0.10 14.85 15.40
N GLU A 297 -1.31 14.38 15.11
CA GLU A 297 -2.13 13.54 16.00
C GLU A 297 -1.90 12.04 15.76
N GLY A 298 -1.27 11.67 14.64
CA GLY A 298 -1.10 10.27 14.22
C GLY A 298 -2.42 9.59 13.85
N ASN A 299 -3.42 10.37 13.42
CA ASN A 299 -4.73 9.88 12.99
C ASN A 299 -4.91 10.17 11.49
N PRO A 300 -4.86 9.17 10.60
CA PRO A 300 -4.97 9.39 9.16
C PRO A 300 -6.43 9.52 8.67
N VAL A 301 -7.40 9.54 9.58
CA VAL A 301 -8.83 9.76 9.29
C VAL A 301 -9.14 11.24 9.46
N ILE A 302 -9.72 11.85 8.42
CA ILE A 302 -10.12 13.25 8.42
C ILE A 302 -11.58 13.35 8.00
N ASP A 303 -12.42 13.89 8.89
CA ASP A 303 -13.85 14.10 8.65
C ASP A 303 -14.12 15.58 8.34
N PHE A 304 -14.76 15.85 7.20
CA PHE A 304 -15.17 17.18 6.75
C PHE A 304 -16.70 17.30 6.78
N GLU A 305 -17.21 18.42 7.30
CA GLU A 305 -18.61 18.80 7.20
C GLU A 305 -18.78 19.86 6.11
N LEU A 306 -19.58 19.54 5.09
CA LEU A 306 -19.82 20.39 3.93
C LEU A 306 -21.29 20.77 3.82
N GLU A 307 -21.55 22.06 3.63
CA GLU A 307 -22.85 22.60 3.25
C GLU A 307 -22.86 22.94 1.75
N LEU A 308 -23.85 22.41 1.04
CA LEU A 308 -24.07 22.61 -0.39
C LEU A 308 -25.26 23.55 -0.59
N GLU A 309 -25.01 24.70 -1.21
CA GLU A 309 -26.05 25.67 -1.52
C GLU A 309 -26.21 25.80 -3.04
N ILE A 310 -27.40 25.53 -3.55
CA ILE A 310 -27.70 25.67 -4.98
C ILE A 310 -28.05 27.12 -5.28
N LYS A 311 -27.47 27.70 -6.34
CA LYS A 311 -27.84 29.05 -6.75
C LYS A 311 -29.19 29.01 -7.46
N ASP A 312 -30.15 29.75 -6.92
CA ASP A 312 -31.42 30.04 -7.58
C ASP A 312 -31.33 31.42 -8.23
N ASP A 313 -31.21 31.44 -9.56
CA ASP A 313 -31.14 32.66 -10.35
C ASP A 313 -32.54 33.23 -10.67
N GLY A 314 -33.61 32.59 -10.17
CA GLY A 314 -34.99 33.05 -10.25
C GLY A 314 -35.66 32.85 -11.61
N HIS A 315 -35.05 32.08 -12.52
CA HIS A 315 -35.69 31.63 -13.76
C HIS A 315 -36.06 30.15 -13.68
N GLU A 316 -37.15 29.77 -14.34
CA GLU A 316 -37.48 28.35 -14.45
C GLU A 316 -36.41 27.63 -15.28
N PRO A 317 -35.84 26.54 -14.76
CA PRO A 317 -34.80 25.82 -15.48
C PRO A 317 -35.32 25.23 -16.79
N VAL A 318 -34.51 25.30 -17.84
CA VAL A 318 -34.86 24.81 -19.17
C VAL A 318 -34.22 23.45 -19.43
N GLU A 319 -34.86 22.61 -20.25
CA GLU A 319 -34.31 21.31 -20.67
C GLU A 319 -32.90 21.48 -21.29
N GLY A 320 -31.94 20.73 -20.76
CA GLY A 320 -30.53 20.81 -21.18
C GLY A 320 -29.71 21.90 -20.46
N GLU A 321 -30.27 22.56 -19.46
CA GLU A 321 -29.53 23.47 -18.58
C GLU A 321 -28.78 22.71 -17.47
N LEU A 322 -27.78 23.38 -16.88
CA LEU A 322 -27.06 22.92 -15.70
C LEU A 322 -27.25 23.96 -14.60
N MET A 323 -27.67 23.52 -13.41
CA MET A 323 -27.67 24.37 -12.22
C MET A 323 -26.30 24.35 -11.56
N THR A 324 -25.88 25.49 -11.01
CA THR A 324 -24.62 25.60 -10.27
C THR A 324 -24.89 25.92 -8.82
N GLY A 325 -24.06 25.40 -7.93
CA GLY A 325 -24.09 25.75 -6.51
C GLY A 325 -22.75 26.23 -6.00
N MET A 326 -22.66 26.36 -4.68
CA MET A 326 -21.44 26.62 -3.94
C MET A 326 -21.30 25.56 -2.85
N VAL A 327 -20.06 25.24 -2.49
CA VAL A 327 -19.73 24.40 -1.34
C VAL A 327 -19.08 25.25 -0.27
N THR A 328 -19.61 25.14 0.95
CA THR A 328 -19.07 25.75 2.16
C THR A 328 -18.55 24.64 3.06
N VAL A 329 -17.29 24.72 3.50
CA VAL A 329 -16.76 23.82 4.54
C VAL A 329 -17.11 24.43 5.87
N VAL A 330 -17.96 23.77 6.65
CA VAL A 330 -18.42 24.28 7.96
C VAL A 330 -17.63 23.70 9.13
N GLY A 331 -16.97 22.56 8.94
CA GLY A 331 -16.21 21.87 9.99
C GLY A 331 -15.21 20.87 9.44
N TRP A 332 -14.15 20.60 10.21
CA TRP A 332 -13.35 19.38 10.06
C TRP A 332 -12.74 18.92 11.41
N ASP A 333 -12.81 17.63 11.73
CA ASP A 333 -12.33 17.01 12.99
C ASP A 333 -12.57 17.85 14.28
N GLU A 334 -13.83 18.22 14.52
CA GLU A 334 -14.31 19.06 15.64
C GLU A 334 -13.77 20.51 15.69
N VAL A 335 -13.10 20.96 14.63
CA VAL A 335 -12.70 22.35 14.43
C VAL A 335 -13.73 23.02 13.52
N ASP A 336 -14.31 24.15 13.95
CA ASP A 336 -15.14 24.97 13.07
C ASP A 336 -14.31 25.31 11.82
N GLY A 337 -14.79 24.87 10.66
CA GLY A 337 -14.07 24.91 9.37
C GLY A 337 -13.82 26.32 8.85
N GLY A 338 -14.33 27.33 9.56
CA GLY A 338 -14.09 28.75 9.37
C GLY A 338 -14.71 29.31 8.10
N GLU A 339 -15.39 30.44 8.21
CA GLU A 339 -15.45 31.39 7.09
C GLU A 339 -14.05 32.01 6.97
N MET A 340 -13.28 31.62 5.95
CA MET A 340 -12.03 32.32 5.56
C MET A 340 -12.26 33.29 4.42
#